data_AF-A0A952SX82-F1
#
_entry.id   AF-A0A952SX82-F1
#
_cell.length_a   1.000
_cell.length_b   1.000
_cell.length_c   1.000
_cell.angle_alpha   90.00
_cell.angle_beta   90.00
_cell.angle_gamma   90.00
#
_symmetry.space_group_name_H-M   'P 1'
#
loop_
_entity.id
_entity.type
_entity.pdbx_description
1 polymer ?
#
loop_
_entity_poly.entity_id
_entity_poly.type
_entity_poly.pdbx_seq_one_letter_code
_entity_poly.pdbx_strand_id
1 'polypeptide(L)'
;VPGRDLVEISGFVIGEGSIRGTLIRLKTFHAAPATPDYQVKGFITHHKPDQRTFEIGSLTVDYKGAVLNDLPGQSNNVWDGLLVDVRGTQMVAVGGQSSGLRLTAMRVRLEGLGSIDSEEAVIEGFVTRMLSPDNFFLGNVQVVMNAGTIFEGGIRSDILVGVHLEVHGTLVGGIVKATKVEVEDADLKGPVTQVLDQGRFFLGTVQVLTSSVTVFTGGTVNDIVVGAHVEVYGSVIDGTANATKVEFEREARPQTAGSAAPPADHTVP
;
A
#
# COMPACT_ATOMS: atom_id res chain seq x y z
N VAL A 1 4.48 12.09 -34.78
CA VAL A 1 5.79 12.67 -34.35
C VAL A 1 6.13 12.02 -33.03
N PRO A 2 7.32 11.40 -32.86
CA PRO A 2 7.72 10.82 -31.59
C PRO A 2 7.52 11.83 -30.44
N GLY A 3 6.88 11.43 -29.34
CA GLY A 3 6.65 12.30 -28.18
C GLY A 3 5.39 13.18 -28.20
N ARG A 4 4.45 12.97 -29.14
CA ARG A 4 3.14 13.69 -29.13
C ARG A 4 1.95 12.86 -28.66
N ASP A 5 2.11 11.54 -28.70
CA ASP A 5 1.14 10.58 -28.18
C ASP A 5 1.57 10.23 -26.77
N LEU A 6 0.89 10.81 -25.79
CA LEU A 6 1.08 10.46 -24.39
C LEU A 6 0.01 9.47 -23.97
N VAL A 7 0.35 8.58 -23.05
CA VAL A 7 -0.61 7.69 -22.43
C VAL A 7 -0.77 8.12 -20.99
N GLU A 8 -2.00 8.42 -20.60
CA GLU A 8 -2.36 8.47 -19.19
C GLU A 8 -2.62 7.04 -18.73
N ILE A 9 -1.91 6.62 -17.69
CA ILE A 9 -2.17 5.39 -16.97
C ILE A 9 -2.52 5.80 -15.55
N SER A 10 -3.77 5.55 -15.15
CA SER A 10 -4.26 5.82 -13.81
C SER A 10 -4.74 4.50 -13.22
N GLY A 11 -4.52 4.30 -11.93
CA GLY A 11 -4.69 2.99 -11.30
C GLY A 11 -4.44 3.02 -9.80
N PHE A 12 -4.64 1.88 -9.16
CA PHE A 12 -4.36 1.72 -7.73
C PHE A 12 -2.92 1.26 -7.53
N VAL A 13 -2.25 1.78 -6.50
CA VAL A 13 -0.92 1.30 -6.10
C VAL A 13 -1.08 -0.01 -5.35
N ILE A 14 -0.41 -1.07 -5.80
CA ILE A 14 -0.48 -2.43 -5.26
C ILE A 14 0.90 -2.85 -4.75
N GLY A 15 1.42 -2.17 -3.72
CA GLY A 15 2.71 -2.48 -3.08
C GLY A 15 3.95 -2.23 -3.97
N GLU A 16 5.11 -1.92 -3.37
CA GLU A 16 6.41 -1.74 -4.05
C GLU A 16 6.40 -0.82 -5.29
N GLY A 17 5.50 0.16 -5.35
CA GLY A 17 5.39 1.08 -6.49
C GLY A 17 4.76 0.49 -7.76
N SER A 18 4.22 -0.75 -7.71
CA SER A 18 3.44 -1.34 -8.80
C SER A 18 2.06 -0.67 -8.90
N ILE A 19 1.64 -0.32 -10.12
CA ILE A 19 0.33 0.29 -10.38
C ILE A 19 -0.52 -0.69 -11.17
N ARG A 20 -1.69 -1.04 -10.63
CA ARG A 20 -2.75 -1.68 -11.42
C ARG A 20 -3.51 -0.59 -12.17
N GLY A 21 -3.15 -0.36 -13.43
CA GLY A 21 -3.87 0.57 -14.31
C GLY A 21 -5.33 0.15 -14.45
N THR A 22 -6.25 1.01 -14.00
CA THR A 22 -7.71 0.87 -14.22
C THR A 22 -8.19 1.73 -15.38
N LEU A 23 -7.36 2.67 -15.82
CA LEU A 23 -7.58 3.51 -16.97
C LEU A 23 -6.28 3.63 -17.78
N ILE A 24 -6.39 3.36 -19.07
CA ILE A 24 -5.36 3.68 -20.06
C ILE A 24 -6.02 4.54 -21.12
N ARG A 25 -5.55 5.77 -21.31
CA ARG A 25 -6.10 6.69 -22.31
C ARG A 25 -5.00 7.36 -23.10
N LEU A 26 -5.18 7.41 -24.42
CA LEU A 26 -4.37 8.25 -25.29
C LEU A 26 -4.68 9.73 -25.02
N LYS A 27 -3.67 10.49 -24.64
CA LYS A 27 -3.69 11.96 -24.60
C LYS A 27 -2.99 12.49 -25.84
N THR A 28 -3.78 12.92 -26.81
CA THR A 28 -3.30 13.59 -28.01
C THR A 28 -3.28 15.10 -27.74
N PHE A 29 -2.09 15.71 -27.70
CA PHE A 29 -1.98 17.16 -27.58
C PHE A 29 -2.26 17.83 -28.93
N HIS A 30 -3.41 18.47 -29.06
CA HIS A 30 -3.71 19.35 -30.18
C HIS A 30 -3.15 20.75 -29.93
N ALA A 31 -2.36 21.23 -30.89
CA ALA A 31 -1.75 22.56 -31.02
C ALA A 31 -0.51 22.88 -30.16
N ALA A 32 0.52 23.36 -30.86
CA ALA A 32 1.65 24.09 -30.30
C ALA A 32 1.18 25.47 -29.76
N PRO A 33 1.86 26.06 -28.76
CA PRO A 33 3.21 25.73 -28.28
C PRO A 33 3.27 25.07 -26.89
N ALA A 34 2.19 24.46 -26.38
CA ALA A 34 2.24 23.86 -25.05
C ALA A 34 3.21 22.66 -25.02
N THR A 35 4.30 22.79 -24.26
CA THR A 35 5.10 21.65 -23.79
C THR A 35 4.16 20.69 -23.06
N PRO A 36 4.20 19.38 -23.34
CA PRO A 36 3.36 18.44 -22.62
C PRO A 36 3.70 18.48 -21.12
N ASP A 37 2.69 18.66 -20.29
CA ASP A 37 2.80 18.46 -18.85
C ASP A 37 2.81 16.96 -18.58
N TYR A 38 3.99 16.39 -18.37
CA TYR A 38 4.11 15.03 -17.84
C TYR A 38 3.71 15.06 -16.38
N GLN A 39 2.87 14.12 -15.96
CA GLN A 39 2.48 13.94 -14.57
C GLN A 39 2.74 12.50 -14.15
N VAL A 40 3.42 12.33 -13.02
CA VAL A 40 3.62 11.03 -12.38
C VAL A 40 3.31 11.17 -10.90
N LYS A 41 2.48 10.26 -10.39
CA LYS A 41 2.26 10.11 -8.96
C LYS A 41 2.88 8.81 -8.49
N GLY A 42 3.53 8.84 -7.34
CA GLY A 42 4.12 7.63 -6.77
C GLY A 42 5.05 7.91 -5.61
N PHE A 43 5.52 6.82 -4.99
CA PHE A 43 6.40 6.89 -3.84
C PHE A 43 7.83 7.19 -4.28
N ILE A 44 8.47 8.12 -3.57
CA ILE A 44 9.89 8.41 -3.72
C ILE A 44 10.70 7.24 -3.21
N THR A 45 11.71 6.84 -3.97
CA THR A 45 12.75 5.88 -3.61
C THR A 45 14.11 6.42 -4.03
N HIS A 46 15.19 5.94 -3.41
CA HIS A 46 16.56 6.32 -3.75
C HIS A 46 16.76 7.84 -3.88
N HIS A 47 16.22 8.62 -2.94
CA HIS A 47 16.43 10.06 -2.87
C HIS A 47 17.93 10.36 -2.73
N LYS A 48 18.49 11.11 -3.67
CA LYS A 48 19.90 11.51 -3.71
C LYS A 48 19.96 13.03 -3.66
N PRO A 49 20.04 13.63 -2.45
CA PRO A 49 19.92 15.07 -2.29
C PRO A 49 21.04 15.85 -2.99
N ASP A 50 22.27 15.33 -2.98
CA ASP A 50 23.42 15.96 -3.66
C ASP A 50 23.27 15.99 -5.18
N GLN A 51 22.64 14.96 -5.74
CA GLN A 51 22.39 14.85 -7.19
C GLN A 51 21.12 15.56 -7.61
N ARG A 52 20.28 15.94 -6.64
CA ARG A 52 18.91 16.45 -6.81
C ARG A 52 18.05 15.53 -7.67
N THR A 53 18.09 14.24 -7.33
CA THR A 53 17.29 13.22 -7.99
C THR A 53 16.62 12.28 -7.00
N PHE A 54 15.52 11.67 -7.43
CA PHE A 54 14.94 10.49 -6.79
C PHE A 54 14.32 9.58 -7.85
N GLU A 55 13.81 8.43 -7.43
CA GLU A 55 13.16 7.45 -8.30
C GLU A 55 11.69 7.24 -7.91
N ILE A 56 10.82 7.10 -8.90
CA ILE A 56 9.45 6.57 -8.75
C ILE A 56 9.37 5.30 -9.60
N GLY A 57 9.36 4.14 -8.97
CA GLY A 57 9.61 2.88 -9.68
C GLY A 57 10.98 2.95 -10.38
N SER A 58 11.02 2.69 -11.69
CA SER A 58 12.26 2.81 -12.49
C SER A 58 12.47 4.20 -13.12
N LEU A 59 11.56 5.16 -12.90
CA LEU A 59 11.67 6.51 -13.45
C LEU A 59 12.60 7.34 -12.58
N THR A 60 13.71 7.82 -13.13
CA THR A 60 14.53 8.83 -12.46
C THR A 60 13.91 10.22 -12.64
N VAL A 61 13.65 10.91 -11.53
CA VAL A 61 13.17 12.29 -11.52
C VAL A 61 14.33 13.22 -11.20
N ASP A 62 14.63 14.17 -12.09
CA ASP A 62 15.54 15.29 -11.85
C ASP A 62 14.74 16.51 -11.38
N TYR A 63 14.98 16.95 -10.16
CA TYR A 63 14.24 18.06 -9.55
C TYR A 63 15.09 19.33 -9.37
N LYS A 64 16.24 19.44 -10.05
CA LYS A 64 17.18 20.58 -9.89
C LYS A 64 16.54 21.96 -10.01
N GLY A 65 15.56 22.10 -10.93
CA GLY A 65 14.82 23.34 -11.19
C GLY A 65 13.36 23.29 -10.74
N ALA A 66 12.95 22.29 -9.97
CA ALA A 66 11.56 22.14 -9.57
C ALA A 66 11.19 23.08 -8.41
N VAL A 67 9.92 23.49 -8.36
CA VAL A 67 9.33 24.11 -7.16
C VAL A 67 8.95 23.01 -6.16
N LEU A 68 9.36 23.18 -4.89
CA LEU A 68 9.35 22.13 -3.85
C LEU A 68 8.72 22.59 -2.52
N ASN A 69 7.92 23.66 -2.55
CA ASN A 69 7.44 24.36 -1.35
C ASN A 69 6.68 23.48 -0.35
N ASP A 70 6.15 22.35 -0.83
CA ASP A 70 5.29 21.44 -0.06
C ASP A 70 6.05 20.21 0.46
N LEU A 71 7.39 20.15 0.28
CA LEU A 71 8.22 19.01 0.70
C LEU A 71 9.06 19.33 1.95
N PRO A 72 9.29 18.34 2.82
CA PRO A 72 10.16 18.49 3.98
C PRO A 72 11.61 18.78 3.57
N GLY A 73 12.46 19.19 4.52
CA GLY A 73 13.87 19.51 4.27
C GLY A 73 14.63 18.42 3.48
N GLN A 74 15.60 18.84 2.65
CA GLN A 74 16.23 17.99 1.63
C GLN A 74 17.41 17.13 2.13
N SER A 75 17.65 16.99 3.43
CA SER A 75 18.82 16.26 3.94
C SER A 75 18.55 14.75 4.09
N ASN A 76 19.59 13.92 4.03
CA ASN A 76 19.63 12.52 4.50
C ASN A 76 18.53 11.56 4.01
N ASN A 77 18.22 11.53 2.70
CA ASN A 77 17.22 10.63 2.11
C ASN A 77 15.83 10.68 2.78
N VAL A 78 15.49 11.82 3.41
CA VAL A 78 14.26 12.00 4.18
C VAL A 78 13.01 11.86 3.32
N TRP A 79 13.15 11.95 1.99
CA TRP A 79 12.01 11.86 1.08
C TRP A 79 11.63 10.44 0.69
N ASP A 80 12.48 9.43 0.94
CA ASP A 80 12.12 8.04 0.62
C ASP A 80 10.83 7.65 1.32
N GLY A 81 9.88 7.10 0.56
CA GLY A 81 8.53 6.72 0.98
C GLY A 81 7.49 7.83 0.98
N LEU A 82 7.84 9.07 0.63
CA LEU A 82 6.82 10.11 0.42
C LEU A 82 6.05 9.85 -0.88
N LEU A 83 4.71 9.86 -0.81
CA LEU A 83 3.88 9.87 -2.00
C LEU A 83 3.86 11.29 -2.59
N VAL A 84 4.23 11.42 -3.85
CA VAL A 84 4.31 12.73 -4.50
C VAL A 84 3.56 12.78 -5.82
N ASP A 85 3.14 13.99 -6.18
CA ASP A 85 2.69 14.37 -7.52
C ASP A 85 3.77 15.22 -8.17
N VAL A 86 4.42 14.65 -9.20
CA VAL A 86 5.48 15.28 -9.96
C VAL A 86 4.91 15.74 -11.29
N ARG A 87 5.08 17.04 -11.58
CA ARG A 87 4.89 17.58 -12.92
C ARG A 87 6.23 17.91 -13.55
N GLY A 88 6.40 17.57 -14.82
CA GLY A 88 7.63 17.80 -15.58
C GLY A 88 7.39 18.25 -17.00
N THR A 89 8.43 18.81 -17.61
CA THR A 89 8.40 19.40 -18.97
C THR A 89 9.03 18.50 -20.03
N GLN A 90 9.85 17.54 -19.61
CA GLN A 90 10.64 16.71 -20.53
C GLN A 90 10.83 15.30 -19.98
N MET A 91 10.58 14.30 -20.83
CA MET A 91 10.89 12.89 -20.59
C MET A 91 11.92 12.43 -21.61
N VAL A 92 13.04 11.85 -21.16
CA VAL A 92 14.13 11.37 -22.04
C VAL A 92 14.47 9.93 -21.71
N ALA A 93 14.65 9.10 -22.74
CA ALA A 93 15.25 7.77 -22.58
C ALA A 93 16.77 7.90 -22.42
N VAL A 94 17.30 7.36 -21.33
CA VAL A 94 18.71 7.29 -20.98
C VAL A 94 19.20 5.88 -21.31
N GLY A 95 20.21 5.76 -22.18
CA GLY A 95 20.88 4.49 -22.46
C GLY A 95 20.34 3.64 -23.61
N GLY A 96 19.56 4.19 -24.55
CA GLY A 96 19.20 3.52 -25.81
C GLY A 96 18.28 2.29 -25.71
N GLN A 97 17.92 1.88 -24.49
CA GLN A 97 16.96 0.82 -24.17
C GLN A 97 15.94 1.39 -23.16
N SER A 98 14.72 0.86 -23.16
CA SER A 98 13.56 1.32 -22.37
C SER A 98 13.71 1.24 -20.83
N SER A 99 14.92 1.06 -20.31
CA SER A 99 15.20 0.78 -18.89
C SER A 99 15.73 1.98 -18.09
N GLY A 100 15.82 3.17 -18.68
CA GLY A 100 16.16 4.39 -17.95
C GLY A 100 15.36 5.56 -18.48
N LEU A 101 14.19 5.84 -17.91
CA LEU A 101 13.50 7.09 -18.21
C LEU A 101 13.97 8.16 -17.23
N ARG A 102 14.19 9.38 -17.73
CA ARG A 102 14.46 10.55 -16.90
C ARG A 102 13.42 11.63 -17.15
N LEU A 103 12.74 12.04 -16.09
CA LEU A 103 11.80 13.16 -16.08
C LEU A 103 12.50 14.41 -15.53
N THR A 104 12.52 15.50 -16.30
CA THR A 104 12.88 16.83 -15.79
C THR A 104 11.65 17.43 -15.12
N ALA A 105 11.64 17.47 -13.78
CA ALA A 105 10.54 18.00 -13.00
C ALA A 105 10.56 19.53 -12.99
N MET A 106 9.38 20.13 -13.19
CA MET A 106 9.13 21.54 -12.90
C MET A 106 8.54 21.74 -11.50
N ARG A 107 7.93 20.69 -10.93
CA ARG A 107 7.23 20.79 -9.66
C ARG A 107 7.07 19.43 -9.00
N VAL A 108 7.24 19.37 -7.69
CA VAL A 108 6.93 18.20 -6.88
C VAL A 108 6.06 18.64 -5.70
N ARG A 109 4.89 18.01 -5.50
CA ARG A 109 4.10 18.13 -4.26
C ARG A 109 4.11 16.84 -3.50
N LEU A 110 4.06 16.97 -2.18
CA LEU A 110 3.53 15.92 -1.34
C LEU A 110 2.05 15.71 -1.67
N GLU A 111 1.65 14.46 -1.88
CA GLU A 111 0.24 14.07 -1.90
C GLU A 111 -0.20 13.79 -0.46
N GLY A 112 -1.32 14.38 -0.05
CA GLY A 112 -1.80 14.33 1.33
C GLY A 112 -3.31 14.58 1.43
N LEU A 113 -3.81 14.80 2.64
CA LEU A 113 -5.24 14.86 2.96
C LEU A 113 -5.97 16.14 2.49
N GLY A 114 -5.35 16.95 1.63
CA GLY A 114 -5.90 18.23 1.18
C GLY A 114 -5.81 19.38 2.21
N SER A 115 -5.54 19.07 3.48
CA SER A 115 -5.08 20.00 4.51
C SER A 115 -3.76 19.52 5.10
N ILE A 116 -2.97 20.45 5.66
CA ILE A 116 -1.74 20.13 6.40
C ILE A 116 -1.94 20.20 7.91
N ASP A 117 -2.98 20.89 8.38
CA ASP A 117 -3.30 21.02 9.80
C ASP A 117 -4.80 20.77 10.03
N SER A 118 -5.14 20.07 11.13
CA SER A 118 -6.51 19.87 11.62
C SER A 118 -6.46 19.46 13.09
N GLU A 119 -7.36 20.01 13.91
CA GLU A 119 -7.49 19.60 15.33
C GLU A 119 -7.99 18.16 15.45
N GLU A 120 -8.86 17.75 14.51
CA GLU A 120 -9.41 16.40 14.38
C GLU A 120 -9.22 15.91 12.93
N ALA A 121 -8.46 14.85 12.79
CA ALA A 121 -8.26 14.12 11.55
C ALA A 121 -8.61 12.66 11.80
N VAL A 122 -9.42 12.11 10.90
CA VAL A 122 -9.73 10.69 10.82
C VAL A 122 -9.19 10.21 9.48
N ILE A 123 -8.31 9.22 9.53
CA ILE A 123 -7.75 8.60 8.34
C ILE A 123 -7.95 7.10 8.41
N GLU A 124 -8.32 6.51 7.29
CA GLU A 124 -8.55 5.08 7.17
C GLU A 124 -7.65 4.55 6.04
N GLY A 125 -7.09 3.36 6.23
CA GLY A 125 -6.36 2.69 5.16
C GLY A 125 -5.44 1.59 5.65
N PHE A 126 -4.50 1.20 4.79
CA PHE A 126 -3.53 0.15 5.12
C PHE A 126 -2.22 0.74 5.59
N VAL A 127 -1.58 0.08 6.56
CA VAL A 127 -0.18 0.37 6.89
C VAL A 127 0.67 0.02 5.68
N THR A 128 1.28 1.02 5.05
CA THR A 128 2.09 0.83 3.83
C THR A 128 3.58 0.71 4.14
N ARG A 129 4.02 1.25 5.29
CA ARG A 129 5.43 1.25 5.71
C ARG A 129 5.59 1.51 7.20
N MET A 130 6.53 0.81 7.83
CA MET A 130 6.99 1.11 9.20
C MET A 130 8.29 1.92 9.16
N LEU A 131 8.36 3.04 9.90
CA LEU A 131 9.60 3.76 10.20
C LEU A 131 10.15 3.37 11.57
N SER A 132 9.25 3.17 12.53
CA SER A 132 9.47 2.58 13.85
C SER A 132 8.14 1.99 14.34
N PRO A 133 8.08 1.28 15.48
CA PRO A 133 6.80 0.74 15.94
C PRO A 133 5.81 1.79 16.46
N ASP A 134 6.20 3.07 16.55
CA ASP A 134 5.30 4.21 16.85
C ASP A 134 5.21 5.21 15.70
N ASN A 135 5.83 4.92 14.55
CA ASN A 135 5.91 5.84 13.44
C ASN A 135 5.80 5.05 12.13
N PHE A 136 4.70 5.22 11.43
CA PHE A 136 4.39 4.45 10.24
C PHE A 136 3.61 5.29 9.24
N PHE A 137 3.43 4.76 8.03
CA PHE A 137 2.56 5.35 7.02
C PHE A 137 1.28 4.54 6.91
N LEU A 138 0.14 5.24 7.02
CA LEU A 138 -1.19 4.74 6.66
C LEU A 138 -1.54 5.30 5.28
N GLY A 139 -1.54 4.46 4.26
CA GLY A 139 -1.54 4.92 2.87
C GLY A 139 -0.32 5.80 2.58
N ASN A 140 -0.53 7.10 2.48
CA ASN A 140 0.50 8.13 2.28
C ASN A 140 0.63 9.11 3.46
N VAL A 141 -0.12 8.92 4.54
CA VAL A 141 -0.11 9.81 5.70
C VAL A 141 0.80 9.22 6.76
N GLN A 142 1.75 10.02 7.23
CA GLN A 142 2.59 9.62 8.35
C GLN A 142 1.78 9.72 9.65
N VAL A 143 1.80 8.64 10.41
CA VAL A 143 1.16 8.52 11.72
C VAL A 143 2.24 8.37 12.78
N VAL A 144 2.15 9.19 13.82
CA VAL A 144 2.99 9.10 15.01
C VAL A 144 2.13 8.81 16.23
N MET A 145 2.41 7.70 16.89
CA MET A 145 1.79 7.29 18.14
C MET A 145 2.66 7.69 19.34
N ASN A 146 2.06 7.70 20.52
CA ASN A 146 2.76 7.84 21.79
C ASN A 146 2.12 6.97 22.87
N ALA A 147 2.64 7.02 24.10
CA ALA A 147 2.15 6.20 25.21
C ALA A 147 0.68 6.47 25.60
N GLY A 148 0.10 7.59 25.18
CA GLY A 148 -1.30 7.96 25.38
C GLY A 148 -2.21 7.61 24.20
N THR A 149 -1.70 7.05 23.11
CA THR A 149 -2.53 6.56 22.00
C THR A 149 -3.38 5.38 22.48
N ILE A 150 -4.69 5.49 22.30
CA ILE A 150 -5.67 4.44 22.66
C ILE A 150 -5.76 3.43 21.52
N PHE A 151 -5.85 2.14 21.84
CA PHE A 151 -6.04 1.08 20.86
C PHE A 151 -7.39 0.40 21.06
N GLU A 152 -8.11 0.18 19.97
CA GLU A 152 -9.34 -0.63 19.91
C GLU A 152 -9.22 -1.68 18.80
N GLY A 153 -9.92 -2.81 18.94
CA GLY A 153 -9.85 -3.93 17.98
C GLY A 153 -8.53 -4.70 17.94
N GLY A 154 -7.47 -4.18 18.57
CA GLY A 154 -6.17 -4.84 18.65
C GLY A 154 -5.21 -4.15 19.63
N ILE A 155 -3.94 -4.49 19.52
CA ILE A 155 -2.85 -3.90 20.30
C ILE A 155 -1.77 -3.32 19.39
N ARG A 156 -0.90 -2.49 19.95
CA ARG A 156 0.21 -1.85 19.22
C ARG A 156 1.05 -2.81 18.38
N SER A 157 1.29 -4.05 18.84
CA SER A 157 2.08 -5.02 18.08
C SER A 157 1.39 -5.54 16.83
N ASP A 158 0.09 -5.31 16.70
CA ASP A 158 -0.71 -5.74 15.55
C ASP A 158 -0.59 -4.74 14.40
N ILE A 159 0.00 -3.56 14.62
CA ILE A 159 0.27 -2.56 13.57
C ILE A 159 1.49 -3.01 12.76
N LEU A 160 1.20 -3.76 11.70
CA LEU A 160 2.17 -4.27 10.75
C LEU A 160 1.78 -3.84 9.34
N VAL A 161 2.74 -3.86 8.41
CA VAL A 161 2.47 -3.56 6.99
C VAL A 161 1.35 -4.48 6.47
N GLY A 162 0.35 -3.89 5.83
CA GLY A 162 -0.84 -4.57 5.31
C GLY A 162 -2.01 -4.67 6.29
N VAL A 163 -1.88 -4.19 7.53
CA VAL A 163 -3.00 -4.10 8.47
C VAL A 163 -3.85 -2.88 8.14
N HIS A 164 -5.17 -3.07 8.18
CA HIS A 164 -6.15 -2.02 7.92
C HIS A 164 -6.48 -1.33 9.24
N LEU A 165 -6.35 0.00 9.26
CA LEU A 165 -6.55 0.80 10.46
C LEU A 165 -7.43 2.01 10.15
N GLU A 166 -8.21 2.41 11.14
CA GLU A 166 -8.71 3.77 11.27
C GLU A 166 -7.89 4.48 12.36
N VAL A 167 -7.39 5.69 12.07
CA VAL A 167 -6.57 6.47 12.98
C VAL A 167 -7.20 7.85 13.19
N HIS A 168 -7.44 8.17 14.45
CA HIS A 168 -7.89 9.49 14.88
C HIS A 168 -6.75 10.27 15.51
N GLY A 169 -6.70 11.57 15.28
CA GLY A 169 -5.71 12.42 15.94
C GLY A 169 -5.68 13.84 15.42
N THR A 170 -4.66 14.58 15.83
CA THR A 170 -4.41 15.93 15.32
C THR A 170 -3.46 15.84 14.13
N LEU A 171 -3.84 16.46 13.02
CA LEU A 171 -2.97 16.62 11.86
C LEU A 171 -2.14 17.89 12.06
N VAL A 172 -0.82 17.78 12.03
CA VAL A 172 0.09 18.94 12.08
C VAL A 172 1.19 18.76 11.04
N GLY A 173 1.31 19.71 10.12
CA GLY A 173 2.28 19.65 9.03
C GLY A 173 2.18 18.38 8.19
N GLY A 174 0.98 17.83 8.01
CA GLY A 174 0.75 16.59 7.25
C GLY A 174 1.01 15.28 8.02
N ILE A 175 1.37 15.36 9.30
CA ILE A 175 1.58 14.20 10.17
C ILE A 175 0.42 14.08 11.16
N VAL A 176 -0.21 12.91 11.23
CA VAL A 176 -1.24 12.62 12.23
C VAL A 176 -0.57 12.20 13.53
N LYS A 177 -0.76 12.97 14.59
CA LYS A 177 -0.46 12.58 15.96
C LYS A 177 -1.64 11.79 16.51
N ALA A 178 -1.52 10.47 16.51
CA ALA A 178 -2.62 9.57 16.82
C ALA A 178 -3.02 9.67 18.30
N THR A 179 -4.29 9.96 18.54
CA THR A 179 -4.94 9.85 19.85
C THR A 179 -5.63 8.50 20.00
N LYS A 180 -6.11 7.92 18.89
CA LYS A 180 -6.74 6.60 18.84
C LYS A 180 -6.34 5.87 17.56
N VAL A 181 -6.10 4.57 17.66
CA VAL A 181 -5.93 3.65 16.53
C VAL A 181 -6.89 2.49 16.70
N GLU A 182 -7.73 2.29 15.70
CA GLU A 182 -8.66 1.16 15.62
C GLU A 182 -8.07 0.17 14.62
N VAL A 183 -7.81 -1.04 15.08
CA VAL A 183 -7.49 -2.16 14.20
C VAL A 183 -8.83 -2.72 13.75
N GLU A 184 -9.15 -2.52 12.47
CA GLU A 184 -10.40 -3.02 11.92
C GLU A 184 -10.41 -4.55 11.99
N ASP A 185 -11.53 -5.12 12.44
CA ASP A 185 -11.79 -6.56 12.34
C ASP A 185 -12.08 -6.92 10.88
N ALA A 186 -11.83 -8.18 10.51
CA ALA A 186 -12.24 -8.67 9.21
C ALA A 186 -13.78 -8.71 9.11
N ASP A 187 -14.34 -8.17 8.03
CA ASP A 187 -15.79 -8.22 7.77
C ASP A 187 -16.33 -9.65 7.69
N LEU A 188 -15.50 -10.59 7.24
CA LEU A 188 -15.81 -12.01 7.21
C LEU A 188 -14.59 -12.83 7.63
N LYS A 189 -14.82 -13.87 8.44
CA LYS A 189 -13.81 -14.87 8.79
C LYS A 189 -14.38 -16.27 8.65
N GLY A 190 -13.60 -17.19 8.10
CA GLY A 190 -13.93 -18.61 8.12
C GLY A 190 -13.30 -19.42 6.99
N PRO A 191 -13.65 -20.71 6.90
CA PRO A 191 -13.19 -21.55 5.80
C PRO A 191 -13.84 -21.16 4.48
N VAL A 192 -13.06 -21.22 3.40
CA VAL A 192 -13.58 -21.19 2.04
C VAL A 192 -14.47 -22.43 1.83
N THR A 193 -15.76 -22.23 1.58
CA THR A 193 -16.74 -23.31 1.41
C THR A 193 -16.88 -23.75 -0.05
N GLN A 194 -16.61 -22.85 -0.99
CA GLN A 194 -16.68 -23.11 -2.42
C GLN A 194 -15.77 -22.14 -3.18
N VAL A 195 -15.08 -22.62 -4.22
CA VAL A 195 -14.31 -21.77 -5.14
C VAL A 195 -14.98 -21.86 -6.51
N LEU A 196 -15.42 -20.73 -7.05
CA LEU A 196 -15.91 -20.66 -8.44
C LEU A 196 -14.73 -20.43 -9.38
N ASP A 197 -13.85 -19.50 -9.03
CA ASP A 197 -12.59 -19.19 -9.68
C ASP A 197 -11.68 -18.38 -8.73
N GLN A 198 -10.47 -18.02 -9.18
CA GLN A 198 -9.48 -17.28 -8.38
C GLN A 198 -9.96 -15.90 -7.91
N GLY A 199 -10.98 -15.31 -8.56
CA GLY A 199 -11.57 -14.03 -8.18
C GLY A 199 -12.83 -14.17 -7.30
N ARG A 200 -13.40 -15.37 -7.20
CA ARG A 200 -14.75 -15.57 -6.66
C ARG A 200 -14.84 -16.87 -5.88
N PHE A 201 -15.04 -16.74 -4.58
CA PHE A 201 -15.21 -17.87 -3.67
C PHE A 201 -16.28 -17.55 -2.63
N PHE A 202 -16.65 -18.53 -1.81
CA PHE A 202 -17.66 -18.38 -0.77
C PHE A 202 -17.07 -18.63 0.61
N LEU A 203 -17.47 -17.81 1.58
CA LEU A 203 -17.38 -18.08 3.02
C LEU A 203 -18.80 -18.30 3.52
N GLY A 204 -19.14 -19.56 3.79
CA GLY A 204 -20.53 -19.92 4.12
C GLY A 204 -21.47 -19.59 2.95
N THR A 205 -22.41 -18.67 3.18
CA THR A 205 -23.38 -18.19 2.18
C THR A 205 -22.98 -16.89 1.49
N VAL A 206 -21.88 -16.26 1.91
CA VAL A 206 -21.44 -14.95 1.39
C VAL A 206 -20.46 -15.18 0.24
N GLN A 207 -20.75 -14.59 -0.92
CA GLN A 207 -19.83 -14.61 -2.06
C GLN A 207 -18.77 -13.53 -1.87
N VAL A 208 -17.52 -13.92 -1.80
CA VAL A 208 -16.38 -13.00 -1.80
C VAL A 208 -15.94 -12.78 -3.24
N LEU A 209 -15.93 -11.51 -3.64
CA LEU A 209 -15.38 -11.02 -4.89
C LEU A 209 -14.03 -10.40 -4.55
N THR A 210 -12.96 -11.08 -4.96
CA THR A 210 -11.66 -10.43 -5.03
C THR A 210 -11.53 -9.79 -6.39
N SER A 211 -10.77 -8.72 -6.39
CA SER A 211 -10.25 -8.15 -7.62
C SER A 211 -8.74 -8.21 -7.52
N SER A 212 -8.04 -7.89 -8.60
CA SER A 212 -6.59 -7.78 -8.49
C SER A 212 -6.09 -6.52 -7.74
N VAL A 213 -6.96 -5.76 -7.04
CA VAL A 213 -6.52 -4.82 -5.98
C VAL A 213 -6.71 -5.40 -4.57
N THR A 214 -7.33 -6.57 -4.44
CA THR A 214 -7.40 -7.27 -3.18
C THR A 214 -5.99 -7.64 -2.74
N VAL A 215 -5.58 -7.15 -1.58
CA VAL A 215 -4.29 -7.45 -0.97
C VAL A 215 -4.34 -8.84 -0.36
N PHE A 216 -3.40 -9.71 -0.71
CA PHE A 216 -3.27 -11.03 -0.08
C PHE A 216 -2.13 -11.01 0.93
N THR A 217 -2.38 -11.53 2.13
CA THR A 217 -1.39 -11.67 3.20
C THR A 217 -1.45 -13.08 3.77
N GLY A 218 -0.33 -13.60 4.27
CA GLY A 218 -0.26 -14.99 4.75
C GLY A 218 -0.29 -16.07 3.64
N GLY A 219 -0.60 -15.68 2.39
CA GLY A 219 -0.69 -16.52 1.21
C GLY A 219 -0.94 -15.66 -0.05
N THR A 220 -1.40 -16.28 -1.12
CA THR A 220 -1.68 -15.68 -2.42
C THR A 220 -3.08 -16.07 -2.91
N VAL A 221 -3.55 -15.43 -3.97
CA VAL A 221 -4.83 -15.80 -4.62
C VAL A 221 -4.88 -17.27 -5.06
N ASN A 222 -3.73 -17.90 -5.33
CA ASN A 222 -3.67 -19.31 -5.71
C ASN A 222 -3.92 -20.26 -4.53
N ASP A 223 -3.80 -19.76 -3.30
CA ASP A 223 -4.01 -20.53 -2.08
C ASP A 223 -5.49 -20.54 -1.66
N ILE A 224 -6.37 -19.85 -2.41
CA ILE A 224 -7.83 -19.91 -2.24
C ILE A 224 -8.33 -21.29 -2.71
N VAL A 225 -8.41 -22.21 -1.78
CA VAL A 225 -8.95 -23.56 -1.98
C VAL A 225 -10.01 -23.86 -0.92
N VAL A 226 -10.94 -24.76 -1.23
CA VAL A 226 -11.96 -25.19 -0.25
C VAL A 226 -11.28 -25.70 1.03
N GLY A 227 -11.72 -25.17 2.18
CA GLY A 227 -11.17 -25.47 3.50
C GLY A 227 -10.08 -24.50 4.00
N ALA A 228 -9.48 -23.69 3.12
CA ALA A 228 -8.55 -22.64 3.54
C ALA A 228 -9.26 -21.64 4.47
N HIS A 229 -8.68 -21.34 5.63
CA HIS A 229 -9.23 -20.35 6.54
C HIS A 229 -8.71 -18.97 6.17
N VAL A 230 -9.63 -18.04 5.95
CA VAL A 230 -9.30 -16.67 5.57
C VAL A 230 -10.11 -15.65 6.35
N GLU A 231 -9.50 -14.49 6.49
CA GLU A 231 -10.11 -13.26 6.98
C GLU A 231 -10.21 -12.29 5.80
N VAL A 232 -11.41 -11.76 5.56
CA VAL A 232 -11.72 -10.91 4.41
C VAL A 232 -12.14 -9.54 4.93
N TYR A 233 -11.44 -8.51 4.47
CA TYR A 233 -11.73 -7.11 4.70
C TYR A 233 -12.29 -6.49 3.42
N GLY A 234 -13.22 -5.55 3.54
CA GLY A 234 -13.85 -4.88 2.43
C GLY A 234 -15.25 -4.36 2.75
N SER A 235 -16.18 -4.55 1.84
CA SER A 235 -17.58 -4.16 2.07
C SER A 235 -18.50 -5.33 1.75
N VAL A 236 -19.37 -5.66 2.69
CA VAL A 236 -20.38 -6.72 2.54
C VAL A 236 -21.75 -6.08 2.33
N ILE A 237 -22.35 -6.32 1.17
CA ILE A 237 -23.68 -5.82 0.81
C ILE A 237 -24.48 -6.99 0.24
N ASP A 238 -25.64 -7.27 0.84
CA ASP A 238 -26.61 -8.28 0.38
C ASP A 238 -25.98 -9.65 0.04
N GLY A 239 -25.11 -10.16 0.92
CA GLY A 239 -24.48 -11.46 0.76
C GLY A 239 -23.34 -11.51 -0.27
N THR A 240 -22.88 -10.35 -0.76
CA THR A 240 -21.69 -10.22 -1.58
C THR A 240 -20.66 -9.32 -0.90
N ALA A 241 -19.42 -9.79 -0.78
CA ALA A 241 -18.31 -9.05 -0.21
C ALA A 241 -17.33 -8.62 -1.30
N ASN A 242 -17.09 -7.31 -1.42
CA ASN A 242 -16.01 -6.80 -2.27
C ASN A 242 -14.73 -6.70 -1.42
N ALA A 243 -13.84 -7.66 -1.56
CA ALA A 243 -12.65 -7.77 -0.74
C ALA A 243 -11.59 -6.73 -1.13
N THR A 244 -11.16 -5.91 -0.19
CA THR A 244 -9.95 -5.08 -0.29
C THR A 244 -8.72 -5.81 0.22
N LYS A 245 -8.88 -6.76 1.15
CA LYS A 245 -7.82 -7.66 1.62
C LYS A 245 -8.37 -9.06 1.93
N VAL A 246 -7.56 -10.07 1.69
CA VAL A 246 -7.76 -11.45 2.15
C VAL A 246 -6.50 -11.90 2.87
N GLU A 247 -6.64 -12.28 4.13
CA GLU A 247 -5.56 -12.79 4.95
C GLU A 247 -5.75 -14.29 5.17
N PHE A 248 -4.72 -15.09 4.89
CA PHE A 248 -4.73 -16.52 5.16
C PHE A 248 -4.29 -16.79 6.59
N GLU A 249 -5.15 -17.45 7.34
CA GLU A 249 -4.83 -17.88 8.70
C GLU A 249 -3.80 -19.01 8.61
N ARG A 250 -2.60 -18.78 9.15
CA ARG A 250 -1.62 -19.87 9.32
C ARG A 250 -2.11 -20.74 10.46
N GLU A 251 -2.57 -21.94 10.16
CA GLU A 251 -2.90 -22.90 11.22
C GLU A 251 -1.72 -23.02 12.20
N ALA A 252 -1.96 -22.68 13.46
CA ALA A 252 -1.10 -23.10 14.54
C ALA A 252 -1.15 -24.63 14.56
N ARG A 253 -0.10 -25.28 14.05
CA ARG A 253 0.02 -26.74 14.02
C ARG A 253 -0.40 -27.29 15.39
N PRO A 254 -1.37 -28.22 15.49
CA PRO A 254 -1.68 -28.86 16.75
C PRO A 254 -0.38 -29.44 17.32
N GLN A 255 -0.05 -29.10 18.57
CA GLN A 255 1.02 -29.79 19.27
C GLN A 255 0.66 -31.28 19.24
N THR A 256 1.45 -32.07 18.53
CA THR A 256 1.29 -33.52 18.53
C THR A 256 1.47 -33.97 19.97
N ALA A 257 0.37 -34.40 20.59
CA ALA A 257 0.41 -35.11 21.85
C ALA A 257 1.43 -36.24 21.70
N GLY A 258 2.47 -36.21 22.53
CA GLY A 258 3.56 -37.18 22.49
C GLY A 258 2.99 -38.59 22.47
N SER A 259 3.38 -39.34 21.44
CA SER A 259 3.16 -40.78 21.36
C SER A 259 3.79 -41.42 22.61
N ALA A 260 2.97 -41.73 23.61
CA ALA A 260 3.38 -42.58 24.71
C ALA A 260 3.60 -43.99 24.16
N ALA A 261 4.87 -44.36 24.00
CA ALA A 261 5.27 -45.74 23.74
C ALA A 261 4.81 -46.61 24.93
N PRO A 262 4.21 -47.79 24.72
CA PRO A 262 3.92 -48.70 25.81
C PRO A 262 5.23 -49.26 26.37
N PRO A 263 5.34 -49.48 27.69
CA PRO A 263 6.57 -49.99 28.29
C PRO A 263 6.88 -51.40 27.77
N ALA A 264 8.13 -51.59 27.35
CA ALA A 264 8.67 -52.86 26.93
C ALA A 264 8.74 -53.83 28.11
N ASP A 265 8.21 -55.02 27.88
CA ASP A 265 8.35 -56.22 28.69
C ASP A 265 9.84 -56.60 28.79
N HIS A 266 10.36 -56.65 30.02
CA HIS A 266 11.67 -57.22 30.32
C HIS A 266 11.48 -58.37 31.31
N THR A 267 11.34 -59.56 30.74
CA THR A 267 11.57 -60.83 31.42
C THR A 267 13.07 -61.06 31.70
N VAL A 268 13.31 -61.85 32.76
CA VAL A 268 14.50 -62.72 33.08
C VAL A 268 15.50 -62.09 34.07
N PRO A 269 16.00 -62.84 35.08
CA PRO A 269 16.08 -64.31 35.19
C PRO A 269 15.13 -65.02 36.16
#